data_AF-A0AAD1VPC1-F1
#
_entry.id   AF-A0AAD1VPC1-F1
#
_cell.length_a   1.000
_cell.length_b   1.000
_cell.length_c   1.000
_cell.angle_alpha   90.00
_cell.angle_beta   90.00
_cell.angle_gamma   90.00
#
_symmetry.space_group_name_H-M   'P 1'
#
loop_
_entity.id
_entity.type
_entity.pdbx_description
1 polymer ?
#
loop_
_entity_poly.entity_id
_entity_poly.type
_entity_poly.pdbx_seq_one_letter_code
_entity_poly.pdbx_strand_id
1 'polypeptide(L)'
;MDGFLTPATSTLQEAAGASMADSLTRSMMSDGDETTLADISADFRALAANMVNKDDLRSLSDTLHAAIRTKVTALRSDMTEHYSRLQHLEATTQAYTAQAEASTLAITRQGNMLLTLKRHTEDLDNRGRRVRGLPEPAGEEDVEAILRTLFRGILGAEAPATIKFDGRTELTGYAQLMGRHKILYAVCTNIS
;
A
#
# COMPACT_ATOMS: atom_id res chain seq x y z
N MET A 1 13.37 12.51 7.50
CA MET A 1 13.40 11.04 7.69
C MET A 1 14.80 10.62 7.31
N ASP A 2 15.71 10.87 8.24
CA ASP A 2 17.15 10.68 8.11
C ASP A 2 17.50 9.20 8.28
N GLY A 3 18.18 8.64 7.29
CA GLY A 3 18.70 7.27 7.29
C GLY A 3 20.22 7.30 7.24
N PHE A 4 20.81 7.53 8.42
CA PHE A 4 22.23 7.59 8.72
C PHE A 4 22.86 6.20 8.57
N LEU A 5 23.79 6.02 7.62
CA LEU A 5 24.62 4.81 7.51
C LEU A 5 26.03 5.14 8.00
N THR A 6 26.38 4.66 9.19
CA THR A 6 27.75 4.64 9.71
C THR A 6 28.48 3.38 9.22
N PRO A 7 29.71 3.51 8.69
CA PRO A 7 30.58 2.36 8.47
C PRO A 7 31.22 1.92 9.80
N ALA A 8 31.19 0.61 10.06
CA ALA A 8 31.83 -0.02 11.21
C ALA A 8 33.35 0.14 11.14
N THR A 9 33.91 0.76 12.18
CA THR A 9 35.35 0.78 12.49
C THR A 9 35.78 -0.57 13.06
N SER A 10 36.63 -1.32 12.36
CA SER A 10 37.37 -2.44 12.98
C SER A 10 38.70 -1.94 13.51
N THR A 11 38.76 -1.78 14.82
CA THR A 11 39.96 -1.61 15.63
C THR A 11 40.80 -2.89 15.60
N LEU A 12 41.98 -2.85 14.96
CA LEU A 12 43.04 -3.83 15.18
C LEU A 12 44.05 -3.21 16.14
N GLN A 13 43.95 -3.60 17.41
CA GLN A 13 44.88 -3.28 18.48
C GLN A 13 45.88 -4.43 18.62
N GLU A 14 47.10 -4.16 18.14
CA GLU A 14 48.39 -4.33 18.82
C GLU A 14 48.54 -5.47 19.85
N ALA A 15 49.46 -6.40 19.58
CA ALA A 15 50.24 -7.03 20.63
C ALA A 15 51.62 -7.49 20.13
N ALA A 16 52.63 -7.00 20.85
CA ALA A 16 53.89 -7.65 21.21
C ALA A 16 54.96 -7.81 20.12
N GLY A 17 55.90 -6.86 20.15
CA GLY A 17 57.26 -7.10 19.72
C GLY A 17 57.94 -8.16 20.58
N ALA A 18 58.79 -8.96 19.93
CA ALA A 18 59.89 -9.66 20.56
C ALA A 18 61.08 -9.60 19.61
N SER A 19 62.06 -8.80 20.02
CA SER A 19 63.42 -8.75 19.51
C SER A 19 64.06 -10.14 19.57
N MET A 20 64.50 -10.68 18.42
CA MET A 20 65.37 -11.86 18.35
C MET A 20 66.50 -11.61 17.34
N ALA A 21 67.28 -10.55 17.56
CA ALA A 21 68.46 -10.23 16.76
C ALA A 21 69.78 -10.66 17.42
N ASP A 22 69.76 -11.50 18.44
CA ASP A 22 70.96 -11.81 19.23
C ASP A 22 71.02 -13.29 19.65
N SER A 23 71.37 -14.18 18.71
CA SER A 23 71.89 -15.51 19.06
C SER A 23 72.70 -16.20 17.94
N LEU A 24 73.36 -15.44 17.07
CA LEU A 24 74.25 -16.00 16.04
C LEU A 24 75.71 -15.86 16.46
N THR A 25 76.13 -16.57 17.51
CA THR A 25 77.55 -16.93 17.75
C THR A 25 77.67 -17.87 18.95
N ARG A 26 77.24 -19.14 18.80
CA ARG A 26 77.83 -20.23 19.60
C ARG A 26 77.55 -21.60 19.02
N SER A 27 78.61 -22.40 18.96
CA SER A 27 78.62 -23.84 18.75
C SER A 27 78.58 -24.35 17.30
N MET A 28 79.65 -24.05 16.55
CA MET A 28 80.12 -24.93 15.47
C MET A 28 81.15 -25.90 16.05
N MET A 29 80.69 -26.89 16.83
CA MET A 29 81.39 -28.16 17.09
C MET A 29 80.34 -29.13 17.66
N SER A 30 79.69 -29.87 16.76
CA SER A 30 79.04 -31.12 17.11
C SER A 30 79.48 -32.14 16.09
N ASP A 31 79.85 -33.29 16.63
CA ASP A 31 80.47 -34.44 16.01
C ASP A 31 80.00 -34.75 14.59
N GLY A 32 80.93 -35.33 13.82
CA GLY A 32 80.61 -36.14 12.67
C GLY A 32 79.74 -37.30 13.11
N ASP A 33 78.43 -37.09 13.08
CA ASP A 33 77.43 -38.12 13.28
C ASP A 33 77.48 -39.01 12.04
N GLU A 34 78.15 -40.14 12.19
CA GLU A 34 78.20 -41.21 11.21
C GLU A 34 76.77 -41.77 11.14
N THR A 35 75.90 -41.11 10.36
CA THR A 35 74.50 -41.49 10.20
C THR A 35 74.44 -42.96 9.82
N THR A 36 74.07 -43.79 10.78
CA THR A 36 74.07 -45.23 10.54
C THR A 36 72.91 -45.55 9.60
N LEU A 37 73.09 -46.56 8.74
CA LEU A 37 72.03 -47.06 7.86
C LEU A 37 70.73 -47.42 8.63
N ALA A 38 70.83 -47.68 9.93
CA ALA A 38 69.71 -47.93 10.82
C ALA A 38 68.87 -46.67 11.08
N ASP A 39 69.50 -45.52 11.31
CA ASP A 39 68.82 -44.24 11.56
C ASP A 39 68.11 -43.73 10.31
N ILE A 40 68.77 -43.83 9.15
CA ILE A 40 68.15 -43.52 7.85
C ILE A 40 66.93 -44.43 7.59
N SER A 41 67.01 -45.70 7.99
CA SER A 41 65.88 -46.64 7.84
C SER A 41 64.72 -46.35 8.80
N ALA A 42 65.02 -45.85 10.01
CA ALA A 42 64.03 -45.46 11.00
C ALA A 42 63.31 -44.19 10.56
N ASP A 43 64.05 -43.19 10.08
CA ASP A 43 63.52 -41.95 9.52
C ASP A 43 62.68 -42.21 8.27
N PHE A 44 63.11 -43.12 7.39
CA PHE A 44 62.33 -43.51 6.22
C PHE A 44 61.02 -44.23 6.60
N ARG A 45 61.01 -45.08 7.63
CA ARG A 45 59.79 -45.71 8.14
C ARG A 45 58.86 -44.70 8.82
N ALA A 46 59.41 -43.74 9.57
CA ALA A 46 58.64 -42.65 10.17
C ALA A 46 58.03 -41.75 9.08
N LEU A 47 58.80 -41.43 8.03
CA LEU A 47 58.32 -40.69 6.87
C LEU A 47 57.21 -41.47 6.14
N ALA A 48 57.42 -42.77 5.87
CA ALA A 48 56.44 -43.63 5.20
C ALA A 48 55.17 -43.85 6.04
N ALA A 49 55.28 -43.88 7.37
CA ALA A 49 54.12 -43.93 8.27
C ALA A 49 53.33 -42.60 8.28
N ASN A 50 53.99 -41.48 8.01
CA ASN A 50 53.39 -40.15 7.85
C ASN A 50 52.96 -39.84 6.40
N MET A 51 53.22 -40.74 5.45
CA MET A 51 52.76 -40.57 4.08
C MET A 51 51.26 -40.84 4.02
N VAL A 52 50.55 -39.92 3.37
CA VAL A 52 49.11 -40.05 3.13
C VAL A 52 48.84 -41.37 2.43
N ASN A 53 48.12 -42.26 3.11
CA ASN A 53 47.81 -43.56 2.56
C ASN A 53 46.68 -43.44 1.52
N LYS A 54 46.59 -44.41 0.63
CA LYS A 54 45.54 -44.46 -0.40
C LYS A 54 44.14 -44.40 0.22
N ASP A 55 43.98 -44.94 1.42
CA ASP A 55 42.70 -44.94 2.15
C ASP A 55 42.39 -43.56 2.76
N ASP A 56 43.40 -42.78 3.14
CA ASP A 56 43.23 -41.39 3.57
C ASP A 56 42.72 -40.53 2.40
N LEU A 57 43.29 -40.70 1.20
CA LEU A 57 42.80 -40.01 -0.02
C LEU A 57 41.38 -40.43 -0.39
N ARG A 58 41.02 -41.70 -0.21
CA ARG A 58 39.65 -42.18 -0.44
C ARG A 58 38.67 -41.56 0.55
N SER A 59 39.01 -41.56 1.84
CA SER A 59 38.16 -40.95 2.86
C SER A 59 38.00 -39.44 2.64
N LEU A 60 39.07 -38.74 2.22
CA LEU A 60 39.00 -37.34 1.82
C LEU A 60 38.10 -37.13 0.60
N SER A 61 38.21 -38.00 -0.41
CA SER A 61 37.35 -37.94 -1.60
C SER A 61 35.87 -38.16 -1.23
N ASP A 62 35.59 -39.12 -0.36
CA ASP A 62 34.23 -39.45 0.06
C ASP A 62 33.61 -38.34 0.91
N THR A 63 34.39 -37.77 1.84
CA THR A 63 33.96 -36.61 2.65
C THR A 63 33.71 -35.38 1.77
N LEU A 64 34.56 -35.13 0.78
CA LEU A 64 34.39 -34.03 -0.17
C LEU A 64 33.14 -34.25 -1.04
N HIS A 65 32.92 -35.46 -1.55
CA HIS A 65 31.69 -35.80 -2.28
C HIS A 65 30.44 -35.64 -1.42
N ALA A 66 30.47 -36.08 -0.17
CA ALA A 66 29.37 -35.90 0.77
C ALA A 66 29.10 -34.42 1.04
N ALA A 67 30.15 -33.63 1.29
CA ALA A 67 30.03 -32.19 1.51
C ALA A 67 29.44 -31.47 0.29
N ILE A 68 29.90 -31.79 -0.92
CA ILE A 68 29.35 -31.24 -2.17
C ILE A 68 27.88 -31.60 -2.30
N ARG A 69 27.50 -32.87 -2.11
CA ARG A 69 26.09 -33.30 -2.21
C ARG A 69 25.22 -32.52 -1.23
N THR A 70 25.64 -32.42 0.03
CA THR A 70 24.91 -31.67 1.06
C THR A 70 24.75 -30.20 0.70
N LYS A 71 25.80 -29.56 0.17
CA LYS A 71 25.75 -28.16 -0.28
C LYS A 71 24.85 -27.98 -1.49
N VAL A 72 24.88 -28.90 -2.46
CA VAL A 72 24.00 -28.88 -3.63
C VAL A 72 22.53 -29.08 -3.22
N THR A 73 22.25 -29.97 -2.27
CA THR A 73 20.88 -30.15 -1.77
C THR A 73 20.38 -28.93 -1.00
N ALA A 74 21.23 -28.33 -0.18
CA ALA A 74 20.89 -27.08 0.52
C ALA A 74 20.61 -25.95 -0.48
N LEU A 75 21.49 -25.75 -1.46
CA LEU A 75 21.30 -24.73 -2.50
C LEU A 75 20.02 -24.94 -3.31
N ARG A 76 19.67 -26.19 -3.63
CA ARG A 76 18.40 -26.52 -4.29
C ARG A 76 17.20 -26.18 -3.41
N SER A 77 17.27 -26.48 -2.13
CA SER A 77 16.23 -26.12 -1.15
C SER A 77 16.04 -24.61 -1.10
N ASP A 78 17.14 -23.86 -0.93
CA ASP A 78 17.12 -22.40 -0.87
C ASP A 78 16.56 -21.79 -2.16
N MET A 79 16.95 -22.33 -3.33
CA MET A 79 16.39 -21.92 -4.62
C MET A 79 14.89 -22.16 -4.71
N THR A 80 14.39 -23.32 -4.24
CA THR A 80 12.95 -23.60 -4.24
C THR A 80 12.18 -22.69 -3.28
N GLU A 81 12.76 -22.39 -2.11
CA GLU A 81 12.16 -21.46 -1.16
C GLU A 81 12.09 -20.05 -1.75
N HIS A 82 13.20 -19.52 -2.29
CA HIS A 82 13.23 -18.22 -2.93
C HIS A 82 12.27 -18.13 -4.11
N TYR A 83 12.17 -19.18 -4.92
CA TYR A 83 11.21 -19.24 -6.01
C TYR A 83 9.76 -19.17 -5.52
N SER A 84 9.40 -19.95 -4.50
CA SER A 84 8.05 -19.92 -3.93
C SER A 84 7.69 -18.55 -3.33
N ARG A 85 8.68 -17.90 -2.71
CA ARG A 85 8.52 -16.59 -2.09
C ARG A 85 8.38 -15.50 -3.14
N LEU A 86 9.10 -15.63 -4.27
CA LEU A 86 8.95 -14.75 -5.42
C LEU A 86 7.58 -14.90 -6.08
N GLN A 87 7.11 -16.13 -6.30
CA GLN A 87 5.75 -16.37 -6.81
C GLN A 87 4.67 -15.76 -5.90
N HIS A 88 4.83 -15.89 -4.58
CA HIS A 88 3.91 -15.28 -3.62
C HIS A 88 3.93 -13.74 -3.73
N LEU A 89 5.12 -13.14 -3.80
CA LEU A 89 5.26 -11.69 -3.97
C LEU A 89 4.66 -11.19 -5.28
N GLU A 90 4.86 -11.90 -6.39
CA GLU A 90 4.24 -11.58 -7.68
C GLU A 90 2.72 -11.63 -7.59
N ALA A 91 2.16 -12.69 -7.00
CA ALA A 91 0.72 -12.83 -6.82
C ALA A 91 0.12 -11.72 -5.94
N THR A 92 0.77 -11.40 -4.82
CA THR A 92 0.33 -10.29 -3.94
C THR A 92 0.42 -8.94 -4.64
N THR A 93 1.46 -8.71 -5.44
CA THR A 93 1.64 -7.48 -6.21
C THR A 93 0.54 -7.32 -7.24
N GLN A 94 0.21 -8.38 -7.99
CA GLN A 94 -0.91 -8.40 -8.94
C GLN A 94 -2.26 -8.11 -8.25
N ALA A 95 -2.49 -8.66 -7.07
CA ALA A 95 -3.69 -8.39 -6.28
C ALA A 95 -3.76 -6.90 -5.86
N TYR A 96 -2.65 -6.34 -5.38
CA TYR A 96 -2.59 -4.92 -5.00
C TYR A 96 -2.74 -3.97 -6.19
N THR A 97 -2.17 -4.29 -7.36
CA THR A 97 -2.36 -3.48 -8.57
C THR A 97 -3.82 -3.49 -9.01
N ALA A 98 -4.48 -4.65 -9.02
CA ALA A 98 -5.90 -4.75 -9.36
C ALA A 98 -6.78 -3.98 -8.36
N GLN A 99 -6.46 -4.05 -7.06
CA GLN A 99 -7.17 -3.28 -6.04
C GLN A 99 -6.97 -1.77 -6.22
N ALA A 100 -5.75 -1.33 -6.51
CA ALA A 100 -5.43 0.08 -6.75
C ALA A 100 -6.22 0.62 -7.95
N GLU A 101 -6.25 -0.11 -9.07
CA GLU A 101 -7.04 0.25 -10.25
C GLU A 101 -8.54 0.36 -9.94
N ALA A 102 -9.09 -0.61 -9.20
CA ALA A 102 -10.49 -0.57 -8.76
C ALA A 102 -10.79 0.63 -7.87
N SER A 103 -9.89 0.96 -6.93
CA SER A 103 -10.02 2.15 -6.07
C SER A 103 -9.93 3.45 -6.86
N THR A 104 -9.00 3.58 -7.81
CA THR A 104 -8.90 4.75 -8.68
C THR A 104 -10.20 4.96 -9.46
N LEU A 105 -10.75 3.89 -10.03
CA LEU A 105 -12.01 3.93 -10.77
C LEU A 105 -13.18 4.35 -9.88
N ALA A 106 -13.25 3.83 -8.65
CA ALA A 106 -14.26 4.21 -7.68
C ALA A 106 -14.16 5.70 -7.30
N ILE A 107 -12.95 6.22 -7.08
CA ILE A 107 -12.70 7.64 -6.80
C ILE A 107 -13.17 8.51 -7.97
N THR A 108 -12.85 8.14 -9.21
CA THR A 108 -13.32 8.88 -10.39
C THR A 108 -14.84 8.90 -10.48
N ARG A 109 -15.51 7.76 -10.24
CA ARG A 109 -16.98 7.69 -10.22
C ARG A 109 -17.57 8.58 -9.14
N GLN A 110 -17.02 8.54 -7.92
CA GLN A 110 -17.47 9.39 -6.81
C GLN A 110 -17.26 10.88 -7.11
N GLY A 111 -16.12 11.25 -7.70
CA GLY A 111 -15.86 12.62 -8.15
C GLY A 111 -16.90 13.12 -9.15
N ASN A 112 -17.28 12.29 -10.13
CA ASN A 112 -18.33 12.62 -11.10
C ASN A 112 -19.71 12.77 -10.46
N MET A 113 -20.05 11.92 -9.49
CA MET A 113 -21.30 12.04 -8.72
C MET A 113 -21.33 13.33 -7.91
N LEU A 114 -20.24 13.68 -7.21
CA LEU A 114 -20.12 14.93 -6.46
C LEU A 114 -20.27 16.16 -7.36
N LEU A 115 -19.63 16.15 -8.54
CA LEU A 115 -19.78 17.23 -9.52
C LEU A 115 -21.23 17.38 -9.97
N THR A 116 -21.92 16.26 -10.21
CA THR A 116 -23.33 16.24 -10.64
C THR A 116 -24.24 16.76 -9.53
N LEU A 117 -24.02 16.34 -8.29
CA LEU A 117 -24.75 16.82 -7.12
C LEU A 117 -24.53 18.32 -6.93
N LYS A 118 -23.29 18.80 -7.05
CA LYS A 118 -22.97 20.22 -6.97
C LYS A 118 -23.72 21.05 -8.01
N ARG A 119 -23.72 20.61 -9.27
CA ARG A 119 -24.50 21.26 -10.34
C ARG A 119 -25.99 21.29 -10.02
N HIS A 120 -26.54 20.17 -9.54
CA HIS A 120 -27.94 20.09 -9.16
C HIS A 120 -28.28 21.06 -8.00
N THR A 121 -27.42 21.17 -6.99
CA THR A 121 -27.62 22.13 -5.89
C THR A 121 -27.53 23.57 -6.38
N GLU A 122 -26.59 23.89 -7.27
CA GLU A 122 -26.48 25.22 -7.89
C GLU A 122 -27.73 25.55 -8.73
N ASP A 123 -28.26 24.59 -9.48
CA ASP A 123 -29.51 24.75 -10.24
C ASP A 123 -30.71 24.99 -9.34
N LEU A 124 -30.82 24.25 -8.22
CA LEU A 124 -31.87 24.44 -7.22
C LEU A 124 -31.77 25.82 -6.56
N ASP A 125 -30.57 26.23 -6.15
CA ASP A 125 -30.33 27.55 -5.57
C ASP A 125 -30.67 28.67 -6.55
N ASN A 126 -30.29 28.52 -7.82
CA ASN A 126 -30.61 29.47 -8.87
C ASN A 126 -32.13 29.55 -9.13
N ARG A 127 -32.84 28.42 -9.09
CA ARG A 127 -34.31 28.39 -9.17
C ARG A 127 -34.95 29.05 -7.95
N GLY A 128 -34.48 28.75 -6.74
CA GLY A 128 -34.96 29.35 -5.49
C GLY A 128 -34.74 30.87 -5.44
N ARG A 129 -33.60 31.36 -5.94
CA ARG A 129 -33.30 32.80 -6.05
C ARG A 129 -34.20 33.54 -7.04
N ARG A 130 -34.72 32.87 -8.09
CA ARG A 130 -35.71 33.45 -9.02
C ARG A 130 -37.10 33.59 -8.40
N VAL A 131 -37.35 32.97 -7.24
CA VAL A 131 -38.55 33.13 -6.42
C VAL A 131 -38.34 34.21 -5.34
N ARG A 132 -37.48 35.21 -5.60
CA ARG A 132 -37.46 36.46 -4.83
C ARG A 132 -38.64 37.31 -5.27
N GLY A 133 -39.70 37.29 -4.47
CA GLY A 133 -40.94 38.00 -4.74
C GLY A 133 -42.17 37.41 -4.09
N LEU A 134 -42.08 36.24 -3.42
CA LEU A 134 -43.13 35.90 -2.47
C LEU A 134 -43.07 36.89 -1.32
N PRO A 135 -44.18 37.58 -1.01
CA PRO A 135 -44.25 38.43 0.16
C PRO A 135 -43.89 37.60 1.40
N GLU A 136 -43.19 38.26 2.32
CA GLU A 136 -42.94 37.78 3.69
C GLU A 136 -44.23 37.14 4.24
N PRO A 137 -44.18 36.03 5.01
CA PRO A 137 -45.37 35.32 5.48
C PRO A 137 -46.23 36.27 6.29
N ALA A 138 -47.16 36.92 5.60
CA ALA A 138 -48.21 37.71 6.19
C ALA A 138 -49.11 36.71 6.93
N GLY A 139 -49.68 37.11 8.07
CA GLY A 139 -50.56 36.24 8.84
C GLY A 139 -51.65 35.63 7.93
N GLU A 140 -52.26 34.51 8.32
CA GLU A 140 -53.33 33.87 7.52
C GLU A 140 -54.41 34.86 7.04
N GLU A 141 -54.64 35.93 7.79
CA GLU A 141 -55.56 37.03 7.47
C GLU A 141 -55.15 37.86 6.24
N ASP A 142 -53.86 38.00 5.95
CA ASP A 142 -53.33 38.85 4.87
C ASP A 142 -53.12 38.09 3.54
N VAL A 143 -53.07 36.76 3.60
CA VAL A 143 -52.84 35.89 2.43
C VAL A 143 -53.94 36.09 1.38
N GLU A 144 -55.20 36.23 1.82
CA GLU A 144 -56.33 36.45 0.92
C GLU A 144 -56.25 37.80 0.21
N ALA A 145 -55.86 38.86 0.93
CA ALA A 145 -55.71 40.21 0.37
C ALA A 145 -54.58 40.28 -0.66
N ILE A 146 -53.45 39.64 -0.37
CA ILE A 146 -52.29 39.56 -1.27
C ILE A 146 -52.65 38.76 -2.53
N LEU A 147 -53.33 37.63 -2.39
CA LEU A 147 -53.73 36.79 -3.53
C LEU A 147 -54.74 37.51 -4.44
N ARG A 148 -55.72 38.22 -3.87
CA ARG A 148 -56.65 39.06 -4.65
C ARG A 148 -55.91 40.16 -5.43
N THR A 149 -54.90 40.76 -4.82
CA THR A 149 -54.08 41.80 -5.45
C THR A 149 -53.24 41.24 -6.60
N LEU A 150 -52.62 40.07 -6.41
CA LEU A 150 -51.89 39.35 -7.46
C LEU A 150 -52.82 38.90 -8.60
N PHE A 151 -53.99 38.36 -8.28
CA PHE A 151 -54.99 37.93 -9.27
C PHE A 151 -55.42 39.11 -10.15
N ARG A 152 -55.73 40.25 -9.51
CA ARG A 152 -56.10 41.49 -10.22
C ARG A 152 -54.94 42.00 -11.08
N GLY A 153 -53.71 41.95 -10.58
CA GLY A 153 -52.52 42.40 -11.32
C GLY A 153 -52.17 41.53 -12.53
N ILE A 154 -52.38 40.22 -12.46
CA ILE A 154 -52.01 39.27 -13.52
C ILE A 154 -53.13 39.13 -14.56
N LEU A 155 -54.39 39.08 -14.12
CA LEU A 155 -55.53 38.78 -15.00
C LEU A 155 -56.26 40.04 -15.48
N GLY A 156 -55.92 41.22 -14.96
CA GLY A 156 -56.53 42.50 -15.36
C GLY A 156 -58.04 42.57 -15.11
N ALA A 157 -58.57 41.66 -14.30
CA ALA A 157 -59.99 41.50 -14.02
C ALA A 157 -60.25 41.59 -12.51
N GLU A 158 -61.48 41.96 -12.14
CA GLU A 158 -61.88 42.02 -10.74
C GLU A 158 -61.91 40.61 -10.13
N ALA A 159 -61.16 40.42 -9.04
CA ALA A 159 -61.11 39.13 -8.36
C ALA A 159 -62.51 38.76 -7.83
N PRO A 160 -62.96 37.51 -7.97
CA PRO A 160 -64.24 37.07 -7.43
C PRO A 160 -64.31 37.28 -5.91
N ALA A 161 -65.48 37.67 -5.41
CA ALA A 161 -65.69 38.12 -4.03
C ALA A 161 -65.37 37.07 -2.94
N THR A 162 -65.17 35.82 -3.31
CA THR A 162 -64.87 34.72 -2.39
C THR A 162 -63.92 33.74 -3.07
N ILE A 163 -62.65 33.76 -2.67
CA ILE A 163 -61.70 32.70 -3.03
C ILE A 163 -61.91 31.61 -1.99
N LYS A 164 -62.65 30.56 -2.35
CA LYS A 164 -62.81 29.40 -1.44
C LYS A 164 -61.49 28.64 -1.41
N PHE A 165 -60.75 28.77 -0.31
CA PHE A 165 -59.76 27.78 0.06
C PHE A 165 -60.52 26.54 0.50
N ASP A 166 -60.57 25.53 -0.37
CA ASP A 166 -61.00 24.20 0.06
C ASP A 166 -60.03 23.78 1.16
N GLY A 167 -60.54 23.61 2.38
CA GLY A 167 -59.81 23.47 3.64
C GLY A 167 -59.04 22.16 3.77
N ARG A 168 -58.30 21.79 2.73
CA ARG A 168 -57.35 20.69 2.71
C ARG A 168 -55.96 21.29 2.84
N THR A 169 -55.46 21.25 4.06
CA THR A 169 -54.03 21.32 4.40
C THR A 169 -53.22 20.14 3.83
N GLU A 170 -53.65 19.57 2.71
CA GLU A 170 -52.92 18.62 1.90
C GLU A 170 -52.90 19.15 0.46
N LEU A 171 -51.74 19.67 0.06
CA LEU A 171 -51.38 20.01 -1.31
C LEU A 171 -51.33 18.72 -2.17
N THR A 172 -52.49 18.14 -2.44
CA THR A 172 -52.67 17.12 -3.47
C THR A 172 -54.03 17.32 -4.12
N GLY A 173 -54.02 17.90 -5.33
CA GLY A 173 -55.16 17.76 -6.25
C GLY A 173 -55.75 19.05 -6.82
N TYR A 174 -54.96 19.84 -7.55
CA TYR A 174 -55.50 20.68 -8.63
C TYR A 174 -54.90 20.25 -9.99
N ALA A 175 -54.97 18.94 -10.27
CA ALA A 175 -54.58 18.37 -11.56
C ALA A 175 -55.73 18.35 -12.59
N GLN A 176 -56.93 18.84 -12.27
CA GLN A 176 -58.12 18.59 -13.10
C GLN A 176 -58.62 19.78 -13.92
N LEU A 177 -57.93 20.94 -13.90
CA LEU A 177 -58.30 22.11 -14.72
C LEU A 177 -57.23 22.56 -15.71
N MET A 178 -56.11 21.84 -15.82
CA MET A 178 -55.01 22.18 -16.74
C MET A 178 -54.56 20.95 -17.54
N GLY A 179 -55.49 20.34 -18.28
CA GLY A 179 -55.23 19.25 -19.22
C GLY A 179 -54.35 19.59 -20.42
N ARG A 180 -53.47 20.61 -20.38
CA ARG A 180 -52.63 20.97 -21.55
C ARG A 180 -51.19 21.43 -21.34
N HIS A 181 -50.63 21.49 -20.14
CA HIS A 181 -49.19 21.71 -20.01
C HIS A 181 -48.55 20.83 -18.94
N LYS A 182 -47.89 19.76 -19.41
CA LYS A 182 -46.89 19.01 -18.64
C LYS A 182 -45.73 19.93 -18.29
N ILE A 183 -45.59 20.34 -17.03
CA ILE A 183 -44.31 20.63 -16.37
C ILE A 183 -44.48 20.33 -14.87
N LEU A 184 -43.48 19.62 -14.34
CA LEU A 184 -43.20 19.18 -12.97
C LEU A 184 -43.81 20.01 -11.85
N TYR A 185 -44.24 19.35 -10.77
CA TYR A 185 -43.78 19.65 -9.39
C TYR A 185 -43.99 18.42 -8.48
N ALA A 186 -42.91 17.90 -7.91
CA ALA A 186 -42.88 17.00 -6.77
C ALA A 186 -41.75 17.46 -5.86
N VAL A 187 -42.08 18.27 -4.85
CA VAL A 187 -41.18 18.60 -3.72
C VAL A 187 -42.05 18.81 -2.49
N CYS A 188 -41.60 18.25 -1.36
CA CYS A 188 -42.12 18.37 0.02
C CYS A 188 -43.14 17.33 0.49
N THR A 189 -42.67 16.11 0.75
CA THR A 189 -43.12 15.32 1.90
C THR A 189 -41.90 14.70 2.57
N ASN A 190 -41.50 15.22 3.73
CA ASN A 190 -40.90 14.49 4.87
C ASN A 190 -40.26 15.48 5.85
N ILE A 191 -41.08 16.03 6.75
CA ILE A 191 -40.67 16.37 8.12
C ILE A 191 -41.87 16.03 9.04
N SER A 192 -41.82 14.85 9.64
CA SER A 192 -42.34 14.52 10.98
C SER A 192 -41.60 13.29 11.46
#